data_AF-A0A4U8S6L3-F1
#
_entry.id   AF-A0A4U8S6L3-F1
#
_cell.length_a   1.000
_cell.length_b   1.000
_cell.length_c   1.000
_cell.angle_alpha   90.00
_cell.angle_beta   90.00
_cell.angle_gamma   90.00
#
_symmetry.space_group_name_H-M   'P 1'
#
loop_
_entity.id
_entity.type
_entity.pdbx_description
1 polymer ?
#
loop_
_entity_poly.entity_id
_entity_poly.type
_entity_poly.pdbx_seq_one_letter_code
_entity_poly.pdbx_strand_id
1 'polypeptide(L)'
;MGKQEKQIVIRPESEANPKEVYKKKNGRMKEDFYLEELTKLQIELLKLQNWVKETNQKIVIIMEGRDAAGKGGTIKALTSRMNPRSCRIVALPKPTEAEKTEWYFKRYISTLPSGGEIVFYDRSWYNRAGVEKVMGFCTQEQYKEFITQVSNLEQMLVSSGMLIFKYFLDVGRDEQKRRILRRKTDPLRMWKLSPIDNKSLDLWEQYTEVFEKMFARTHTHICPWTIINTNDKKRARLNIARDILSKIDYEGKDQTAVCLLPDPSIVWTYSQHHKSDTDPTKEIQKQLEELERKKEEEKKERKKEKEKIEKERKKAEKDLKKAEKEREKAEKEIQKVEKEKEKQALKQKIDENAKIPSATTKAASKPVAKPQPTTDNK
;
A
#
# COMPACT_ATOMS: atom_id res chain seq x y z
N MET A 1 34.42 1.44 14.32
CA MET A 1 33.15 0.68 14.27
C MET A 1 32.20 1.46 13.39
N GLY A 2 31.98 1.00 12.15
CA GLY A 2 31.08 1.69 11.21
C GLY A 2 29.65 1.68 11.73
N LYS A 3 28.92 2.79 11.58
CA LYS A 3 27.48 2.85 11.85
C LYS A 3 26.82 1.75 11.02
N GLN A 4 26.32 0.69 11.67
CA GLN A 4 25.39 -0.22 11.02
C GLN A 4 24.13 0.60 10.71
N GLU A 5 23.95 0.92 9.44
CA GLU A 5 22.73 1.56 8.96
C GLU A 5 21.54 0.65 9.24
N LYS A 6 20.46 1.22 9.76
CA LYS A 6 19.29 0.44 10.19
C LYS A 6 18.60 -0.16 8.96
N GLN A 7 18.45 -1.47 8.96
CA GLN A 7 17.73 -2.20 7.92
C GLN A 7 16.24 -1.88 7.96
N ILE A 8 15.61 -1.78 6.78
CA ILE A 8 14.16 -1.64 6.66
C ILE A 8 13.49 -2.99 6.92
N VAL A 9 12.98 -3.15 8.13
CA VAL A 9 12.25 -4.35 8.57
C VAL A 9 10.74 -4.21 8.47
N ILE A 10 10.24 -3.01 8.16
CA ILE A 10 8.81 -2.75 7.96
C ILE A 10 8.57 -2.48 6.49
N ARG A 11 7.57 -3.15 5.92
CA ARG A 11 7.21 -2.97 4.51
C ARG A 11 6.64 -1.56 4.30
N PRO A 12 7.00 -0.86 3.21
CA PRO A 12 6.48 0.47 2.92
C PRO A 12 4.95 0.54 2.89
N GLU A 13 4.29 -0.53 2.42
CA GLU A 13 2.82 -0.60 2.42
C GLU A 13 2.18 -0.71 3.82
N SER A 14 2.96 -1.09 4.84
CA SER A 14 2.52 -1.23 6.23
C SER A 14 2.72 0.04 7.06
N GLU A 15 3.68 0.89 6.69
CA GLU A 15 3.88 2.21 7.33
C GLU A 15 3.04 3.30 6.68
N ALA A 16 2.88 3.24 5.36
CA ALA A 16 2.16 4.25 4.61
C ALA A 16 0.66 4.27 4.95
N ASN A 17 0.02 5.43 4.73
CA ASN A 17 -1.42 5.54 4.86
C ASN A 17 -2.10 4.56 3.88
N PRO A 18 -2.97 3.64 4.35
CA PRO A 18 -3.61 2.64 3.49
C PRO A 18 -4.36 3.25 2.29
N LYS A 19 -4.84 4.50 2.41
CA LYS A 19 -5.49 5.23 1.30
C LYS A 19 -4.55 5.63 0.18
N GLU A 20 -3.24 5.73 0.43
CA GLU A 20 -2.22 6.03 -0.57
C GLU A 20 -1.80 4.75 -1.30
N VAL A 21 -1.71 3.64 -0.57
CA VAL A 21 -1.28 2.33 -1.09
C VAL A 21 -2.39 1.61 -1.84
N TYR A 22 -3.62 1.61 -1.32
CA TYR A 22 -4.71 0.77 -1.78
C TYR A 22 -5.89 1.55 -2.34
N LYS A 23 -6.61 0.93 -3.27
CA LYS A 23 -7.85 1.44 -3.85
C LYS A 23 -9.02 1.09 -2.94
N LYS A 24 -9.74 2.10 -2.48
CA LYS A 24 -10.95 1.96 -1.67
C LYS A 24 -11.95 0.93 -2.21
N LYS A 25 -12.25 0.99 -3.52
CA LYS A 25 -13.31 0.18 -4.15
C LYS A 25 -13.11 -1.34 -4.00
N ASN A 26 -11.87 -1.82 -3.91
CA ASN A 26 -11.59 -3.26 -3.98
C ASN A 26 -10.35 -3.71 -3.19
N GLY A 27 -9.80 -2.86 -2.33
CA GLY A 27 -8.62 -3.15 -1.53
C GLY A 27 -7.34 -3.47 -2.32
N ARG A 28 -7.30 -3.17 -3.63
CA ARG A 28 -6.14 -3.49 -4.49
C ARG A 28 -5.11 -2.38 -4.50
N MET A 29 -3.85 -2.75 -4.60
CA MET A 29 -2.73 -1.83 -4.66
C MET A 29 -2.84 -0.88 -5.86
N LYS A 30 -2.55 0.40 -5.62
CA LYS A 30 -2.49 1.45 -6.65
C LYS A 30 -1.34 1.19 -7.62
N GLU A 31 -1.40 1.81 -8.81
CA GLU A 31 -0.36 1.60 -9.82
C GLU A 31 0.92 2.31 -9.45
N ASP A 32 0.82 3.58 -9.06
CA ASP A 32 1.97 4.44 -8.79
C ASP A 32 2.84 3.87 -7.67
N PHE A 33 2.24 3.54 -6.52
CA PHE A 33 2.94 2.88 -5.41
C PHE A 33 3.59 1.55 -5.83
N TYR A 34 2.88 0.73 -6.60
CA TYR A 34 3.41 -0.54 -7.08
C TYR A 34 4.61 -0.37 -8.01
N LEU A 35 4.58 0.60 -8.92
CA LEU A 35 5.66 0.84 -9.87
C LEU A 35 6.91 1.37 -9.17
N GLU A 36 6.74 2.23 -8.16
CA GLU A 36 7.84 2.72 -7.33
C GLU A 36 8.53 1.56 -6.60
N GLU A 37 7.76 0.74 -5.88
CA GLU A 37 8.29 -0.40 -5.13
C GLU A 37 8.88 -1.49 -6.03
N LEU A 38 8.25 -1.75 -7.19
CA LEU A 38 8.79 -2.69 -8.16
C LEU A 38 10.14 -2.22 -8.70
N THR A 39 10.30 -0.92 -8.95
CA THR A 39 11.56 -0.37 -9.47
C THR A 39 12.70 -0.61 -8.49
N LYS A 40 12.47 -0.36 -7.19
CA LYS A 40 13.42 -0.67 -6.11
C LYS A 40 13.81 -2.15 -6.10
N LEU A 41 12.84 -3.05 -6.17
CA LEU A 41 13.09 -4.49 -6.22
C LEU A 41 13.78 -4.96 -7.51
N GLN A 42 13.52 -4.31 -8.64
CA GLN A 42 14.20 -4.59 -9.91
C GLN A 42 15.69 -4.22 -9.87
N ILE A 43 16.05 -3.16 -9.16
CA ILE A 43 17.46 -2.81 -8.92
C ILE A 43 18.15 -3.94 -8.15
N GLU A 44 17.52 -4.44 -7.09
CA GLU A 44 18.07 -5.57 -6.32
C GLU A 44 18.14 -6.87 -7.15
N LEU A 45 17.15 -7.14 -8.02
CA LEU A 45 17.20 -8.27 -8.95
C LEU A 45 18.36 -8.16 -9.96
N LEU A 46 18.75 -6.95 -10.36
CA LEU A 46 19.93 -6.73 -11.20
C LEU A 46 21.23 -7.02 -10.45
N LYS A 47 21.33 -6.61 -9.18
CA LYS A 47 22.47 -6.95 -8.32
C LYS A 47 22.58 -8.47 -8.15
N LEU A 48 21.46 -9.14 -7.85
CA LEU A 48 21.39 -10.59 -7.80
C LEU A 48 21.85 -11.23 -9.12
N GLN A 49 21.40 -10.72 -10.27
CA GLN A 49 21.81 -11.24 -11.57
C GLN A 49 23.32 -11.13 -11.81
N ASN A 50 23.94 -10.01 -11.43
CA ASN A 50 25.38 -9.83 -11.55
C ASN A 50 26.14 -10.80 -10.65
N TRP A 51 25.72 -10.92 -9.39
CA TRP A 51 26.29 -11.87 -8.45
C TRP A 51 26.18 -13.32 -8.95
N VAL A 52 25.03 -13.73 -9.50
CA VAL A 52 24.85 -15.07 -10.07
C VAL A 52 25.89 -15.34 -11.17
N LYS A 53 26.12 -14.36 -12.05
CA LYS A 53 27.09 -14.45 -13.13
C LYS A 53 28.52 -14.54 -12.60
N GLU A 54 28.89 -13.69 -11.64
CA GLU A 54 30.25 -13.63 -11.08
C GLU A 54 30.61 -14.88 -10.27
N THR A 55 29.61 -15.47 -9.60
CA THR A 55 29.80 -16.66 -8.75
C THR A 55 29.42 -17.97 -9.43
N ASN A 56 29.06 -17.95 -10.72
CA ASN A 56 28.62 -19.11 -11.51
C ASN A 56 27.46 -19.90 -10.87
N GLN A 57 26.57 -19.21 -10.15
CA GLN A 57 25.41 -19.84 -9.52
C GLN A 57 24.38 -20.25 -10.56
N LYS A 58 23.54 -21.22 -10.22
CA LYS A 58 22.51 -21.77 -11.11
C LYS A 58 21.16 -21.60 -10.45
N ILE A 59 20.30 -20.73 -10.99
CA ILE A 59 18.98 -20.46 -10.38
C ILE A 59 17.84 -20.94 -11.28
N VAL A 60 16.93 -21.72 -10.71
CA VAL A 60 15.66 -22.12 -11.33
C VAL A 60 14.50 -21.57 -10.52
N ILE A 61 13.59 -20.86 -11.19
CA ILE A 61 12.37 -20.32 -10.59
C ILE A 61 11.16 -20.93 -11.32
N ILE A 62 10.47 -21.82 -10.63
CA ILE A 62 9.27 -22.51 -11.12
C ILE A 62 8.03 -21.72 -10.73
N MET A 63 7.24 -21.35 -11.73
CA MET A 63 5.96 -20.67 -11.55
C MET A 63 4.85 -21.63 -11.95
N GLU A 64 4.23 -22.25 -10.95
CA GLU A 64 3.00 -23.02 -11.09
C GLU A 64 1.80 -22.26 -10.53
N GLY A 65 0.61 -22.84 -10.69
CA GLY A 65 -0.63 -22.26 -10.16
C GLY A 65 -1.77 -22.37 -11.15
N ARG A 66 -2.97 -21.97 -10.68
CA ARG A 66 -4.21 -22.07 -11.46
C ARG A 66 -4.15 -21.24 -12.74
N ASP A 67 -5.04 -21.57 -13.66
CA ASP A 67 -5.22 -20.75 -14.86
C ASP A 67 -5.66 -19.35 -14.49
N ALA A 68 -5.13 -18.36 -15.21
CA ALA A 68 -5.30 -16.94 -14.90
C ALA A 68 -4.76 -16.41 -13.55
N ALA A 69 -4.04 -17.22 -12.76
CA ALA A 69 -3.43 -16.79 -11.50
C ALA A 69 -2.38 -15.67 -11.66
N GLY A 70 -1.64 -15.66 -12.78
CA GLY A 70 -0.79 -14.52 -13.14
C GLY A 70 0.66 -14.84 -13.50
N LYS A 71 1.05 -16.12 -13.57
CA LYS A 71 2.40 -16.65 -13.89
C LYS A 71 3.21 -15.79 -14.86
N GLY A 72 2.91 -15.83 -16.16
CA GLY A 72 3.64 -15.04 -17.16
C GLY A 72 3.60 -13.53 -16.94
N GLY A 73 2.56 -13.00 -16.30
CA GLY A 73 2.50 -11.58 -15.94
C GLY A 73 3.39 -11.21 -14.75
N THR A 74 3.74 -12.17 -13.90
CA THR A 74 4.73 -12.02 -12.83
C THR A 74 6.12 -12.19 -13.37
N ILE A 75 6.39 -13.25 -14.16
CA ILE A 75 7.69 -13.45 -14.82
C ILE A 75 8.07 -12.20 -15.59
N LYS A 76 7.18 -11.67 -16.44
CA LYS A 76 7.43 -10.43 -17.19
C LYS A 76 7.77 -9.24 -16.29
N ALA A 77 7.14 -9.10 -15.13
CA ALA A 77 7.41 -7.99 -14.22
C ALA A 77 8.82 -8.12 -13.61
N LEU A 78 9.20 -9.31 -13.17
CA LEU A 78 10.51 -9.57 -12.55
C LEU A 78 11.65 -9.46 -13.58
N THR A 79 11.45 -10.00 -14.79
CA THR A 79 12.52 -10.09 -15.79
C THR A 79 12.63 -8.87 -16.70
N SER A 80 11.67 -7.94 -16.69
CA SER A 80 11.61 -6.82 -17.66
C SER A 80 12.85 -5.91 -17.72
N ARG A 81 13.67 -5.88 -16.66
CA ARG A 81 14.92 -5.11 -16.61
C ARG A 81 16.18 -5.98 -16.64
N MET A 82 16.05 -7.28 -16.49
CA MET A 82 17.18 -8.20 -16.40
C MET A 82 17.85 -8.40 -17.77
N ASN A 83 19.16 -8.64 -17.76
CA ASN A 83 19.91 -8.94 -18.97
C ASN A 83 19.49 -10.29 -19.56
N PRO A 84 18.99 -10.37 -20.81
CA PRO A 84 18.49 -11.62 -21.38
C PRO A 84 19.58 -12.67 -21.63
N ARG A 85 20.87 -12.30 -21.60
CA ARG A 85 21.98 -13.25 -21.79
C ARG A 85 22.20 -14.19 -20.62
N SER A 86 21.83 -13.79 -19.42
CA SER A 86 21.95 -14.59 -18.19
C SER A 86 20.60 -14.83 -17.51
N CYS A 87 19.51 -14.35 -18.10
CA CYS A 87 18.16 -14.58 -17.62
C CYS A 87 17.23 -14.97 -18.78
N ARG A 88 16.69 -16.18 -18.75
CA ARG A 88 15.78 -16.68 -19.80
C ARG A 88 14.50 -17.28 -19.25
N ILE A 89 13.49 -17.34 -20.11
CA ILE A 89 12.17 -17.85 -19.78
C ILE A 89 11.94 -19.14 -20.58
N VAL A 90 11.58 -20.21 -19.90
CA VAL A 90 11.18 -21.49 -20.49
C VAL A 90 9.65 -21.59 -20.40
N ALA A 91 9.01 -21.69 -21.56
CA ALA A 91 7.56 -21.87 -21.70
C ALA A 91 7.31 -22.92 -22.80
N LEU A 92 7.52 -24.19 -22.45
CA LEU A 92 7.43 -25.28 -23.43
C LEU A 92 5.98 -25.49 -23.91
N PRO A 93 5.76 -25.74 -25.21
CA PRO A 93 4.45 -26.13 -25.72
C PRO A 93 4.10 -27.57 -25.27
N LYS A 94 2.90 -28.02 -25.69
CA LYS A 94 2.53 -29.44 -25.55
C LYS A 94 3.64 -30.35 -26.11
N PRO A 95 3.91 -31.50 -25.48
CA PRO A 95 4.94 -32.41 -25.97
C PRO A 95 4.61 -32.94 -27.37
N THR A 96 5.63 -33.06 -28.20
CA THR A 96 5.59 -33.74 -29.51
C THR A 96 5.39 -35.24 -29.32
N GLU A 97 5.04 -35.97 -30.39
CA GLU A 97 4.87 -37.43 -30.31
C GLU A 97 6.16 -38.15 -29.89
N ALA A 98 7.33 -37.65 -30.30
CA ALA A 98 8.61 -38.15 -29.83
C ALA A 98 8.83 -37.85 -28.33
N GLU A 99 8.62 -36.61 -27.87
CA GLU A 99 8.78 -36.26 -26.45
C GLU A 99 7.84 -37.04 -25.52
N LYS A 100 6.69 -37.53 -26.03
CA LYS A 100 5.77 -38.39 -25.26
C LYS A 100 6.32 -39.80 -25.03
N THR A 101 7.20 -40.30 -25.90
CA THR A 101 7.82 -41.63 -25.77
C THR A 101 9.17 -41.57 -25.02
N GLU A 102 9.68 -40.38 -24.79
CA GLU A 102 10.88 -40.15 -23.99
C GLU A 102 10.60 -40.19 -22.49
N TRP A 103 11.68 -40.27 -21.70
CA TRP A 103 11.59 -40.00 -20.27
C TRP A 103 11.09 -38.57 -20.04
N TYR A 104 10.03 -38.42 -19.24
CA TYR A 104 9.27 -37.17 -19.11
C TYR A 104 10.11 -35.93 -18.78
N PHE A 105 11.15 -36.10 -17.96
CA PHE A 105 12.01 -35.00 -17.53
C PHE A 105 13.04 -34.57 -18.57
N LYS A 106 13.34 -35.39 -19.60
CA LYS A 106 14.40 -35.14 -20.59
C LYS A 106 14.26 -33.76 -21.24
N ARG A 107 13.06 -33.41 -21.71
CA ARG A 107 12.78 -32.11 -22.37
C ARG A 107 12.96 -30.90 -21.44
N TYR A 108 12.83 -31.09 -20.14
CA TYR A 108 13.02 -30.02 -19.16
C TYR A 108 14.50 -29.93 -18.76
N ILE A 109 15.17 -31.07 -18.59
CA ILE A 109 16.60 -31.15 -18.23
C ILE A 109 17.46 -30.42 -19.27
N SER A 110 17.15 -30.57 -20.56
CA SER A 110 17.85 -29.86 -21.64
C SER A 110 17.74 -28.33 -21.56
N THR A 111 16.83 -27.81 -20.73
CA THR A 111 16.59 -26.38 -20.55
C THR A 111 17.05 -25.85 -19.19
N LEU A 112 17.74 -26.65 -18.37
CA LEU A 112 18.26 -26.22 -17.07
C LEU A 112 19.37 -25.17 -17.21
N PRO A 113 19.58 -24.31 -16.19
CA PRO A 113 20.62 -23.28 -16.22
C PRO A 113 22.03 -23.88 -16.21
N SER A 114 22.91 -23.26 -17.00
CA SER A 114 24.35 -23.36 -16.78
C SER A 114 24.80 -22.39 -15.67
N GLY A 115 26.07 -22.48 -15.26
CA GLY A 115 26.64 -21.52 -14.29
C GLY A 115 26.49 -20.08 -14.78
N GLY A 116 25.98 -19.21 -13.91
CA GLY A 116 25.72 -17.80 -14.23
C GLY A 116 24.34 -17.53 -14.84
N GLU A 117 23.46 -18.53 -14.92
CA GLU A 117 22.12 -18.38 -15.48
C GLU A 117 20.99 -18.41 -14.44
N ILE A 118 19.97 -17.59 -14.68
CA ILE A 118 18.67 -17.59 -14.01
C ILE A 118 17.61 -18.03 -15.03
N VAL A 119 16.86 -19.08 -14.71
CA VAL A 119 15.84 -19.64 -15.61
C VAL A 119 14.47 -19.61 -14.93
N PHE A 120 13.55 -18.85 -15.52
CA PHE A 120 12.15 -18.82 -15.12
C PHE A 120 11.33 -19.83 -15.94
N TYR A 121 10.60 -20.71 -15.26
CA TYR A 121 9.69 -21.67 -15.88
C TYR A 121 8.25 -21.14 -15.78
N ASP A 122 7.62 -20.80 -16.92
CA ASP A 122 6.17 -20.57 -17.01
C ASP A 122 5.48 -21.92 -17.22
N ARG A 123 5.12 -22.56 -16.11
CA ARG A 123 4.93 -24.01 -15.98
C ARG A 123 6.23 -24.80 -16.14
N SER A 124 6.19 -26.04 -15.66
CA SER A 124 7.36 -26.90 -15.51
C SER A 124 6.99 -28.38 -15.66
N TRP A 125 7.86 -29.28 -15.21
CA TRP A 125 7.56 -30.70 -15.05
C TRP A 125 6.33 -30.96 -14.16
N TYR A 126 5.91 -30.00 -13.33
CA TYR A 126 4.67 -30.11 -12.55
C TYR A 126 3.38 -30.08 -13.38
N ASN A 127 3.45 -29.88 -14.71
CA ASN A 127 2.32 -30.14 -15.62
C ASN A 127 1.70 -31.52 -15.39
N ARG A 128 2.52 -32.55 -15.12
CA ARG A 128 2.06 -33.91 -14.84
C ARG A 128 1.28 -34.04 -13.54
N ALA A 129 1.63 -33.26 -12.51
CA ALA A 129 0.90 -33.19 -11.25
C ALA A 129 -0.11 -32.04 -11.19
N GLY A 130 -0.59 -31.58 -12.34
CA GLY A 130 -1.63 -30.58 -12.46
C GLY A 130 -2.54 -30.87 -13.64
N VAL A 131 -2.32 -30.14 -14.74
CA VAL A 131 -3.20 -30.20 -15.92
C VAL A 131 -3.27 -31.58 -16.55
N GLU A 132 -2.15 -32.32 -16.66
CA GLU A 132 -2.19 -33.64 -17.30
C GLU A 132 -3.01 -34.63 -16.48
N LYS A 133 -2.90 -34.57 -15.15
CA LYS A 133 -3.64 -35.47 -14.26
C LYS A 133 -5.14 -35.18 -14.28
N VAL A 134 -5.53 -33.90 -14.24
CA VAL A 134 -6.96 -33.50 -14.23
C VAL A 134 -7.61 -33.71 -15.59
N MET A 135 -6.89 -33.44 -16.68
CA MET A 135 -7.43 -33.54 -18.04
C MET A 135 -7.24 -34.93 -18.68
N GLY A 136 -6.60 -35.87 -17.98
CA GLY A 136 -6.37 -37.22 -18.49
C GLY A 136 -5.33 -37.31 -19.62
N PHE A 137 -4.34 -36.40 -19.63
CA PHE A 137 -3.25 -36.43 -20.61
C PHE A 137 -2.09 -37.36 -20.21
N CYS A 138 -2.11 -37.88 -18.98
CA CYS A 138 -1.20 -38.92 -18.53
C CYS A 138 -1.97 -40.09 -17.90
N THR A 139 -1.40 -41.29 -17.96
CA THR A 139 -1.96 -42.46 -17.26
C THR A 139 -1.74 -42.36 -15.75
N GLN A 140 -2.44 -43.21 -14.98
CA GLN A 140 -2.26 -43.25 -13.53
C GLN A 140 -0.84 -43.71 -13.15
N GLU A 141 -0.25 -44.60 -13.94
CA GLU A 141 1.11 -45.12 -13.78
C GLU A 141 2.13 -44.01 -14.01
N GLN A 142 1.99 -43.25 -15.10
CA GLN A 142 2.86 -42.11 -15.41
C GLN A 142 2.81 -41.03 -14.32
N TYR A 143 1.63 -40.76 -13.74
CA TYR A 143 1.48 -39.83 -12.62
C TYR A 143 2.20 -40.35 -11.36
N LYS A 144 2.02 -41.63 -10.99
CA LYS A 144 2.70 -42.24 -9.83
C LYS A 144 4.21 -42.24 -10.00
N GLU A 145 4.69 -42.56 -11.20
CA GLU A 145 6.10 -42.50 -11.56
C GLU A 145 6.65 -41.09 -11.36
N PHE A 146 5.97 -40.07 -11.90
CA PHE A 146 6.37 -38.67 -11.73
C PHE A 146 6.47 -38.25 -10.26
N ILE A 147 5.45 -38.55 -9.46
CA ILE A 147 5.44 -38.18 -8.04
C ILE A 147 6.62 -38.84 -7.29
N THR A 148 7.01 -40.05 -7.69
CA THR A 148 8.15 -40.76 -7.09
C THR A 148 9.49 -40.18 -7.54
N GLN A 149 9.60 -39.79 -8.81
CA GLN A 149 10.86 -39.32 -9.41
C GLN A 149 11.17 -37.85 -9.12
N VAL A 150 10.16 -36.97 -9.08
CA VAL A 150 10.36 -35.50 -9.05
C VAL A 150 11.17 -35.04 -7.84
N SER A 151 10.89 -35.56 -6.65
CA SER A 151 11.61 -35.18 -5.44
C SER A 151 13.08 -35.62 -5.49
N ASN A 152 13.35 -36.81 -6.06
CA ASN A 152 14.73 -37.30 -6.25
C ASN A 152 15.48 -36.46 -7.27
N LEU A 153 14.85 -36.11 -8.39
CA LEU A 153 15.44 -35.24 -9.39
C LEU A 153 15.80 -33.87 -8.79
N GLU A 154 14.86 -33.24 -8.09
CA GLU A 154 15.10 -31.95 -7.44
C GLU A 154 16.23 -32.03 -6.41
N GLN A 155 16.31 -33.12 -5.65
CA GLN A 155 17.42 -33.36 -4.73
C GLN A 155 18.76 -33.47 -5.45
N MET A 156 18.84 -34.18 -6.59
CA MET A 156 20.05 -34.27 -7.40
C MET A 156 20.46 -32.89 -7.93
N LEU A 157 19.50 -32.09 -8.40
CA LEU A 157 19.75 -30.74 -8.92
C LEU A 157 20.25 -29.80 -7.83
N VAL A 158 19.61 -29.79 -6.66
CA VAL A 158 20.04 -28.98 -5.51
C VAL A 158 21.42 -29.41 -5.02
N SER A 159 21.68 -30.72 -4.95
CA SER A 159 23.00 -31.26 -4.58
C SER A 159 24.11 -30.89 -5.57
N SER A 160 23.75 -30.58 -6.82
CA SER A 160 24.65 -30.05 -7.86
C SER A 160 24.87 -28.52 -7.74
N GLY A 161 24.39 -27.89 -6.66
CA GLY A 161 24.51 -26.45 -6.42
C GLY A 161 23.53 -25.61 -7.23
N MET A 162 22.33 -26.14 -7.51
CA MET A 162 21.23 -25.38 -8.12
C MET A 162 20.29 -24.84 -7.04
N LEU A 163 20.00 -23.54 -7.09
CA LEU A 163 18.99 -22.92 -6.26
C LEU A 163 17.63 -23.04 -6.95
N ILE A 164 16.70 -23.77 -6.34
CA ILE A 164 15.36 -24.01 -6.91
C ILE A 164 14.30 -23.32 -6.05
N PHE A 165 13.52 -22.44 -6.67
CA PHE A 165 12.38 -21.79 -6.06
C PHE A 165 11.09 -22.28 -6.70
N LYS A 166 10.19 -22.88 -5.91
CA LYS A 166 8.88 -23.35 -6.38
C LYS A 166 7.76 -22.47 -5.87
N TYR A 167 7.17 -21.68 -6.76
CA TYR A 167 6.03 -20.82 -6.47
C TYR A 167 4.74 -21.40 -7.02
N PHE A 168 3.74 -21.51 -6.15
CA PHE A 168 2.37 -21.81 -6.54
C PHE A 168 1.51 -20.55 -6.41
N LEU A 169 1.09 -20.01 -7.54
CA LEU A 169 0.23 -18.83 -7.59
C LEU A 169 -1.22 -19.26 -7.39
N ASP A 170 -1.72 -19.00 -6.19
CA ASP A 170 -3.09 -19.31 -5.81
C ASP A 170 -4.00 -18.11 -6.04
N VAL A 171 -5.17 -18.34 -6.61
CA VAL A 171 -6.15 -17.31 -6.95
C VAL A 171 -7.51 -17.84 -6.56
N GLY A 172 -8.34 -17.03 -5.90
CA GLY A 172 -9.68 -17.45 -5.51
C GLY A 172 -10.57 -17.75 -6.72
N ARG A 173 -11.55 -18.65 -6.54
CA ARG A 173 -12.46 -19.11 -7.61
C ARG A 173 -13.18 -17.95 -8.31
N ASP A 174 -13.69 -16.99 -7.55
CA ASP A 174 -14.37 -15.81 -8.10
C ASP A 174 -13.43 -14.94 -8.92
N GLU A 175 -12.20 -14.75 -8.45
CA GLU A 175 -11.19 -13.95 -9.13
C GLU A 175 -10.70 -14.65 -10.40
N GLN A 176 -10.56 -15.98 -10.38
CA GLN A 176 -10.27 -16.78 -11.57
C GLN A 176 -11.36 -16.58 -12.63
N LYS A 177 -12.63 -16.80 -12.26
CA LYS A 177 -13.79 -16.62 -13.15
C LYS A 177 -13.82 -15.21 -13.73
N ARG A 178 -13.64 -14.18 -12.90
CA ARG A 178 -13.59 -12.77 -13.33
C ARG A 178 -12.48 -12.52 -14.34
N ARG A 179 -11.29 -13.11 -14.15
CA ARG A 179 -10.15 -12.94 -15.06
C ARG A 179 -10.36 -13.65 -16.40
N ILE A 180 -10.93 -14.85 -16.40
CA ILE A 180 -11.25 -15.59 -17.63
C ILE A 180 -12.31 -14.83 -18.42
N LEU A 181 -13.38 -14.35 -17.77
CA LEU A 181 -14.40 -13.54 -18.43
C LEU A 181 -13.81 -12.26 -19.03
N ARG A 182 -12.94 -11.56 -18.30
CA ARG A 182 -12.25 -10.37 -18.81
C ARG A 182 -11.37 -10.65 -20.03
N ARG A 183 -10.76 -11.84 -20.13
CA ARG A 183 -9.95 -12.19 -21.33
C ARG A 183 -10.82 -12.34 -22.57
N LYS A 184 -12.09 -12.75 -22.44
CA LYS A 184 -13.04 -12.85 -23.55
C LYS A 184 -13.38 -11.49 -24.16
N THR A 185 -13.37 -10.44 -23.33
CA THR A 185 -13.77 -9.08 -23.75
C THR A 185 -12.60 -8.15 -24.04
N ASP A 186 -11.35 -8.57 -23.81
CA ASP A 186 -10.15 -7.74 -23.97
C ASP A 186 -9.32 -8.20 -25.19
N PRO A 187 -9.33 -7.46 -26.31
CA PRO A 187 -8.65 -7.85 -27.55
C PRO A 187 -7.16 -8.17 -27.36
N LEU A 188 -6.48 -7.49 -26.43
CA LEU A 188 -5.04 -7.70 -26.17
C LEU A 188 -4.75 -8.98 -25.37
N ARG A 189 -5.79 -9.66 -24.88
CA ARG A 189 -5.68 -10.84 -24.01
C ARG A 189 -6.46 -12.05 -24.52
N MET A 190 -7.22 -11.93 -25.61
CA MET A 190 -8.01 -13.04 -26.16
C MET A 190 -7.14 -14.25 -26.52
N TRP A 191 -5.93 -14.02 -27.04
CA TRP A 191 -4.97 -15.09 -27.37
C TRP A 191 -4.57 -15.96 -26.17
N LYS A 192 -4.80 -15.49 -24.93
CA LYS A 192 -4.51 -16.24 -23.70
C LYS A 192 -5.61 -17.23 -23.33
N LEU A 193 -6.72 -17.26 -24.05
CA LEU A 193 -7.81 -18.20 -23.82
C LEU A 193 -7.48 -19.54 -24.49
N SER A 194 -7.60 -20.60 -23.71
CA SER A 194 -7.55 -21.97 -24.19
C SER A 194 -8.93 -22.63 -24.01
N PRO A 195 -9.31 -23.63 -24.84
CA PRO A 195 -10.47 -24.47 -24.56
C PRO A 195 -10.45 -25.10 -23.15
N ILE A 196 -9.25 -25.28 -22.59
CA ILE A 196 -9.01 -25.81 -21.25
C ILE A 196 -9.46 -24.81 -20.17
N ASP A 197 -9.36 -23.49 -20.41
CA ASP A 197 -9.66 -22.47 -19.40
C ASP A 197 -11.12 -22.55 -18.93
N ASN A 198 -12.09 -22.77 -19.84
CA ASN A 198 -13.50 -22.89 -19.44
C ASN A 198 -13.73 -24.17 -18.63
N LYS A 199 -13.19 -25.32 -19.08
CA LYS A 199 -13.28 -26.59 -18.34
C LYS A 199 -12.63 -26.50 -16.95
N SER A 200 -11.57 -25.70 -16.82
CA SER A 200 -10.87 -25.53 -15.53
C SER A 200 -11.76 -24.93 -14.44
N LEU A 201 -12.78 -24.15 -14.80
CA LEU A 201 -13.73 -23.57 -13.84
C LEU A 201 -14.69 -24.62 -13.26
N ASP A 202 -15.08 -25.59 -14.08
CA ASP A 202 -15.97 -26.69 -13.68
C ASP A 202 -15.21 -27.74 -12.85
N LEU A 203 -13.93 -27.94 -13.17
CA LEU A 203 -13.05 -28.92 -12.50
C LEU A 203 -12.30 -28.33 -11.31
N TRP A 204 -12.81 -27.26 -10.69
CA TRP A 204 -12.15 -26.54 -9.60
C TRP A 204 -11.71 -27.47 -8.45
N GLU A 205 -12.61 -28.33 -7.97
CA GLU A 205 -12.34 -29.24 -6.85
C GLU A 205 -11.31 -30.32 -7.22
N GLN A 206 -11.38 -30.85 -8.45
CA GLN A 206 -10.41 -31.84 -8.92
C GLN A 206 -9.01 -31.24 -9.02
N TYR A 207 -8.90 -30.00 -9.48
CA TYR A 207 -7.63 -29.27 -9.46
C TYR A 207 -7.13 -29.06 -8.03
N THR A 208 -8.00 -28.65 -7.11
CA THR A 208 -7.65 -28.48 -5.69
C THR A 208 -7.08 -29.77 -5.11
N GLU A 209 -7.77 -30.89 -5.29
CA GLU A 209 -7.33 -32.20 -4.80
C GLU A 209 -5.97 -32.62 -5.40
N VAL A 210 -5.79 -32.42 -6.70
CA VAL A 210 -4.52 -32.75 -7.37
C VAL A 210 -3.37 -31.88 -6.88
N PHE A 211 -3.60 -30.58 -6.66
CA PHE A 211 -2.58 -29.68 -6.13
C PHE A 211 -2.23 -29.99 -4.67
N GLU A 212 -3.22 -30.31 -3.82
CA GLU A 212 -2.97 -30.74 -2.45
C GLU A 212 -2.12 -32.02 -2.40
N LYS A 213 -2.42 -33.01 -3.24
CA LYS A 213 -1.60 -34.23 -3.38
C LYS A 213 -0.19 -33.91 -3.87
N MET A 214 -0.05 -32.99 -4.83
CA MET A 214 1.24 -32.54 -5.33
C MET A 214 2.07 -31.93 -4.20
N PHE A 215 1.50 -31.00 -3.41
CA PHE A 215 2.20 -30.37 -2.30
C PHE A 215 2.60 -31.40 -1.23
N ALA A 216 1.67 -32.24 -0.79
CA ALA A 216 1.91 -33.25 0.23
C ALA A 216 3.05 -34.21 -0.12
N ARG A 217 3.26 -34.48 -1.42
CA ARG A 217 4.28 -35.43 -1.89
C ARG A 217 5.60 -34.79 -2.31
N THR A 218 5.60 -33.51 -2.66
CA THR A 218 6.75 -32.86 -3.30
C THR A 218 7.22 -31.59 -2.58
N HIS A 219 6.56 -31.22 -1.48
CA HIS A 219 7.09 -30.23 -0.54
C HIS A 219 8.16 -30.90 0.32
N THR A 220 9.39 -30.41 0.23
CA THR A 220 10.53 -30.90 1.02
C THR A 220 11.26 -29.73 1.67
N HIS A 221 12.09 -30.00 2.67
CA HIS A 221 12.91 -28.98 3.33
C HIS A 221 13.96 -28.38 2.38
N ILE A 222 14.49 -29.18 1.44
CA ILE A 222 15.46 -28.72 0.43
C ILE A 222 14.82 -27.93 -0.72
N CYS A 223 13.57 -28.25 -1.07
CA CYS A 223 12.86 -27.66 -2.20
C CYS A 223 11.39 -27.41 -1.79
N PRO A 224 11.13 -26.40 -0.95
CA PRO A 224 9.81 -26.15 -0.42
C PRO A 224 8.90 -25.49 -1.47
N TRP A 225 7.64 -25.91 -1.48
CA TRP A 225 6.57 -25.15 -2.11
C TRP A 225 6.25 -23.87 -1.34
N THR A 226 6.33 -22.74 -2.05
CA THR A 226 5.92 -21.42 -1.57
C THR A 226 4.61 -21.03 -2.25
N ILE A 227 3.57 -20.81 -1.46
CA ILE A 227 2.23 -20.46 -1.93
C ILE A 227 2.11 -18.94 -1.91
N ILE A 228 1.55 -18.39 -3.00
CA ILE A 228 1.39 -16.95 -3.19
C ILE A 228 -0.07 -16.62 -3.44
N ASN A 229 -0.69 -15.83 -2.56
CA ASN A 229 -2.00 -15.25 -2.85
C ASN A 229 -1.87 -14.22 -3.99
N THR A 230 -2.58 -14.48 -5.09
CA THR A 230 -2.52 -13.65 -6.29
C THR A 230 -3.78 -12.89 -6.60
N ASN A 231 -4.74 -12.77 -5.68
CA ASN A 231 -5.96 -11.99 -5.90
C ASN A 231 -5.63 -10.52 -6.25
N ASP A 232 -4.63 -9.95 -5.58
CA ASP A 232 -3.91 -8.77 -6.03
C ASP A 232 -2.58 -9.14 -6.71
N LYS A 233 -2.56 -9.04 -8.05
CA LYS A 233 -1.37 -9.35 -8.85
C LYS A 233 -0.16 -8.48 -8.49
N LYS A 234 -0.37 -7.24 -8.05
CA LYS A 234 0.73 -6.32 -7.75
C LYS A 234 1.43 -6.71 -6.48
N ARG A 235 0.66 -6.93 -5.40
CA ARG A 235 1.17 -7.48 -4.14
C ARG A 235 1.89 -8.80 -4.36
N ALA A 236 1.32 -9.71 -5.14
CA ALA A 236 1.96 -10.99 -5.44
C ALA A 236 3.34 -10.84 -6.10
N ARG A 237 3.48 -9.92 -7.08
CA ARG A 237 4.77 -9.69 -7.77
C ARG A 237 5.83 -9.12 -6.84
N LEU A 238 5.48 -8.10 -6.05
CA LEU A 238 6.41 -7.50 -5.09
C LEU A 238 6.88 -8.54 -4.08
N ASN A 239 5.95 -9.35 -3.56
CA ASN A 239 6.31 -10.33 -2.54
C ASN A 239 7.07 -11.54 -3.09
N ILE A 240 6.87 -11.95 -4.34
CA ILE A 240 7.72 -12.96 -4.98
C ILE A 240 9.15 -12.41 -5.16
N ALA A 241 9.31 -11.16 -5.60
CA ALA A 241 10.64 -10.54 -5.68
C ALA A 241 11.33 -10.49 -4.32
N ARG A 242 10.61 -10.04 -3.29
CA ARG A 242 11.08 -10.00 -1.90
C ARG A 242 11.50 -11.40 -1.41
N ASP A 243 10.67 -12.43 -1.64
CA ASP A 243 10.98 -13.80 -1.24
C ASP A 243 12.28 -14.32 -1.87
N ILE A 244 12.46 -14.15 -3.18
CA ILE A 244 13.69 -14.52 -3.90
C ILE A 244 14.90 -13.79 -3.30
N LEU A 245 14.82 -12.46 -3.20
CA LEU A 245 15.92 -11.61 -2.73
C LEU A 245 16.24 -11.84 -1.25
N SER A 246 15.25 -12.22 -0.43
CA SER A 246 15.47 -12.51 0.99
C SER A 246 16.27 -13.78 1.21
N LYS A 247 16.05 -14.81 0.39
CA LYS A 247 16.62 -16.16 0.53
C LYS A 247 18.03 -16.31 -0.02
N ILE A 248 18.50 -15.35 -0.83
CA ILE A 248 19.83 -15.37 -1.42
C ILE A 248 20.67 -14.26 -0.78
N ASP A 249 21.89 -14.60 -0.40
CA ASP A 249 22.90 -13.65 0.05
C ASP A 249 23.78 -13.27 -1.14
N TYR A 250 23.49 -12.12 -1.75
CA TYR A 250 24.17 -11.61 -2.93
C TYR A 250 24.92 -10.32 -2.60
N GLU A 251 26.00 -10.07 -3.33
CA GLU A 251 26.82 -8.88 -3.14
C GLU A 251 26.04 -7.59 -3.47
N GLY A 252 26.21 -6.57 -2.63
CA GLY A 252 25.55 -5.27 -2.81
C GLY A 252 24.08 -5.22 -2.37
N LYS A 253 23.57 -6.27 -1.72
CA LYS A 253 22.21 -6.33 -1.15
C LYS A 253 21.93 -5.15 -0.23
N ASP A 254 20.98 -4.29 -0.62
CA ASP A 254 20.69 -3.04 0.07
C ASP A 254 19.39 -3.15 0.89
N GLN A 255 19.53 -3.63 2.12
CA GLN A 255 18.43 -3.73 3.08
C GLN A 255 18.09 -2.39 3.74
N THR A 256 18.84 -1.32 3.46
CA THR A 256 18.61 0.02 4.02
C THR A 256 17.72 0.86 3.11
N ALA A 257 17.68 0.58 1.81
CA ALA A 257 16.83 1.25 0.83
C ALA A 257 15.57 0.46 0.48
N VAL A 258 15.59 -0.87 0.59
CA VAL A 258 14.48 -1.73 0.14
C VAL A 258 14.11 -2.77 1.20
N CYS A 259 12.81 -2.84 1.52
CA CYS A 259 12.30 -3.93 2.36
C CYS A 259 12.24 -5.23 1.56
N LEU A 260 13.06 -6.21 1.94
CA LEU A 260 13.11 -7.54 1.33
C LEU A 260 12.23 -8.57 2.02
N LEU A 261 11.53 -8.20 3.10
CA LEU A 261 10.69 -9.13 3.84
C LEU A 261 9.33 -9.32 3.14
N PRO A 262 8.99 -10.54 2.69
CA PRO A 262 7.69 -10.80 2.11
C PRO A 262 6.58 -10.65 3.16
N ASP A 263 5.39 -10.29 2.72
CA ASP A 263 4.17 -10.21 3.52
C ASP A 263 3.64 -11.63 3.81
N PRO A 264 3.59 -12.08 5.08
CA PRO A 264 3.10 -13.41 5.45
C PRO A 264 1.64 -13.66 5.09
N SER A 265 0.83 -12.61 4.91
CA SER A 265 -0.56 -12.73 4.45
C SER A 265 -0.67 -13.03 2.95
N ILE A 266 0.42 -12.84 2.20
CA ILE A 266 0.49 -13.04 0.75
C ILE A 266 1.37 -14.23 0.40
N VAL A 267 2.43 -14.49 1.17
CA VAL A 267 3.44 -15.50 0.88
C VAL A 267 3.64 -16.37 2.11
N TRP A 268 3.48 -17.68 1.94
CA TRP A 268 3.76 -18.66 2.99
C TRP A 268 4.28 -19.94 2.38
N THR A 269 5.01 -20.71 3.18
CA THR A 269 5.39 -22.08 2.78
C THR A 269 4.22 -23.02 3.03
N TYR A 270 4.10 -24.08 2.21
CA TYR A 270 2.98 -25.03 2.36
C TYR A 270 2.89 -25.65 3.78
N SER A 271 4.01 -25.89 4.45
CA SER A 271 4.05 -26.41 5.83
C SER A 271 3.46 -25.46 6.88
N GLN A 272 3.40 -24.16 6.62
CA GLN A 272 2.85 -23.15 7.54
C GLN A 272 1.32 -23.06 7.48
N HIS A 273 0.65 -24.18 7.16
CA HIS A 273 -0.76 -24.30 6.77
C HIS A 273 -1.67 -23.16 7.25
N HIS A 274 -1.86 -22.14 6.40
CA HIS A 274 -2.73 -21.01 6.69
C HIS A 274 -4.14 -21.34 6.18
N LYS A 275 -5.00 -21.91 7.04
CA LYS A 275 -6.45 -22.03 6.77
C LYS A 275 -7.14 -20.67 6.97
N SER A 276 -6.71 -19.65 6.26
CA SER A 276 -7.44 -18.40 6.19
C SER A 276 -7.96 -18.24 4.77
N ASP A 277 -9.20 -18.69 4.54
CA ASP A 277 -9.99 -18.39 3.33
C ASP A 277 -10.23 -16.88 3.11
N THR A 278 -9.75 -16.05 4.02
CA THR A 278 -9.84 -14.59 3.94
C THR A 278 -8.87 -14.04 2.90
N ASP A 279 -9.46 -13.66 1.76
CA ASP A 279 -8.82 -12.83 0.75
C ASP A 279 -8.21 -11.55 1.36
N PRO A 280 -6.88 -11.36 1.30
CA PRO A 280 -6.22 -10.19 1.87
C PRO A 280 -6.73 -8.86 1.32
N THR A 281 -7.30 -8.84 0.12
CA THR A 281 -7.90 -7.62 -0.45
C THR A 281 -9.21 -7.23 0.24
N LYS A 282 -9.99 -8.21 0.72
CA LYS A 282 -11.22 -7.95 1.48
C LYS A 282 -10.90 -7.38 2.87
N GLU A 283 -9.84 -7.87 3.50
CA GLU A 283 -9.39 -7.35 4.80
C GLU A 283 -8.95 -5.89 4.68
N ILE A 284 -8.15 -5.55 3.66
CA ILE A 284 -7.78 -4.15 3.37
C ILE A 284 -9.01 -3.29 3.10
N GLN A 285 -10.00 -3.80 2.36
CA GLN A 285 -11.22 -3.06 2.10
C GLN A 285 -11.96 -2.72 3.40
N LYS A 286 -12.12 -3.70 4.30
CA LYS A 286 -12.73 -3.52 5.62
C LYS A 286 -11.99 -2.49 6.46
N GLN A 287 -10.65 -2.54 6.46
CA GLN A 287 -9.82 -1.54 7.16
C GLN A 287 -10.03 -0.13 6.61
N LEU A 288 -10.12 0.02 5.28
CA LEU A 288 -10.37 1.32 4.64
C LEU A 288 -11.76 1.88 4.98
N GLU A 289 -12.78 1.02 5.05
CA GLU A 289 -14.14 1.39 5.45
C GLU A 289 -14.19 1.82 6.94
N GLU A 290 -13.52 1.10 7.83
CA GLU A 290 -13.44 1.45 9.26
C GLU A 290 -12.70 2.79 9.48
N LEU A 291 -11.60 3.01 8.77
CA LEU A 291 -10.85 4.28 8.81
C LEU A 291 -11.70 5.47 8.35
N GLU A 292 -12.65 5.26 7.45
CA GLU A 292 -13.57 6.31 7.03
C GLU A 292 -14.64 6.58 8.06
N ARG A 293 -15.23 5.54 8.65
CA ARG A 293 -16.20 5.70 9.72
C ARG A 293 -15.61 6.52 10.88
N LYS A 294 -14.39 6.19 11.30
CA LYS A 294 -13.66 6.96 12.33
C LYS A 294 -13.44 8.42 11.94
N LYS A 295 -13.03 8.69 10.69
CA LYS A 295 -12.87 10.08 10.20
C LYS A 295 -14.19 10.85 10.13
N GLU A 296 -15.28 10.19 9.78
CA GLU A 296 -16.61 10.81 9.77
C GLU A 296 -17.11 11.11 11.18
N GLU A 297 -16.86 10.21 12.13
CA GLU A 297 -17.12 10.40 13.56
C GLU A 297 -16.31 11.59 14.10
N GLU A 298 -15.00 11.63 13.87
CA GLU A 298 -14.12 12.76 14.25
C GLU A 298 -14.58 14.08 13.61
N LYS A 299 -15.00 14.06 12.33
CA LYS A 299 -15.51 15.26 11.65
C LYS A 299 -16.84 15.74 12.26
N LYS A 300 -17.72 14.82 12.64
CA LYS A 300 -18.98 15.13 13.34
C LYS A 300 -18.70 15.70 14.73
N GLU A 301 -17.75 15.13 15.47
CA GLU A 301 -17.33 15.64 16.78
C GLU A 301 -16.73 17.04 16.67
N ARG A 302 -15.77 17.26 15.76
CA ARG A 302 -15.21 18.59 15.48
C ARG A 302 -16.29 19.61 15.07
N LYS A 303 -17.31 19.19 14.34
CA LYS A 303 -18.44 20.07 13.97
C LYS A 303 -19.27 20.44 15.19
N LYS A 304 -19.62 19.46 16.04
CA LYS A 304 -20.34 19.70 17.31
C LYS A 304 -19.55 20.61 18.24
N GLU A 305 -18.24 20.42 18.33
CA GLU A 305 -17.34 21.26 19.14
C GLU A 305 -17.30 22.69 18.62
N LYS A 306 -17.15 22.88 17.30
CA LYS A 306 -17.23 24.21 16.67
C LYS A 306 -18.58 24.90 16.92
N GLU A 307 -19.69 24.17 16.79
CA GLU A 307 -21.03 24.70 17.08
C GLU A 307 -21.18 25.09 18.56
N LYS A 308 -20.59 24.31 19.49
CA LYS A 308 -20.57 24.63 20.92
C LYS A 308 -19.76 25.90 21.19
N ILE A 309 -18.55 26.00 20.66
CA ILE A 309 -17.69 27.19 20.77
C ILE A 309 -18.39 28.43 20.18
N GLU A 310 -19.06 28.29 19.03
CA GLU A 310 -19.79 29.40 18.42
C GLU A 310 -20.98 29.86 19.27
N LYS A 311 -21.72 28.92 19.89
CA LYS A 311 -22.79 29.24 20.84
C LYS A 311 -22.25 29.95 22.08
N GLU A 312 -21.13 29.49 22.64
CA GLU A 312 -20.47 30.13 23.79
C GLU A 312 -19.97 31.53 23.44
N ARG A 313 -19.36 31.72 22.26
CA ARG A 313 -18.94 33.04 21.76
C ARG A 313 -20.12 33.99 21.58
N LYS A 314 -21.22 33.53 20.96
CA LYS A 314 -22.44 34.33 20.79
C LYS A 314 -23.07 34.73 22.12
N LYS A 315 -22.99 33.86 23.14
CA LYS A 315 -23.44 34.16 24.50
C LYS A 315 -22.54 35.24 25.14
N ALA A 316 -21.22 35.07 25.09
CA ALA A 316 -20.26 36.04 25.62
C ALA A 316 -20.40 37.43 24.96
N GLU A 317 -20.64 37.49 23.65
CA GLU A 317 -20.84 38.77 22.94
C GLU A 317 -22.14 39.47 23.38
N LYS A 318 -23.22 38.71 23.62
CA LYS A 318 -24.46 39.26 24.17
C LYS A 318 -24.26 39.77 25.60
N ASP A 319 -23.54 39.02 26.42
CA ASP A 319 -23.24 39.40 27.81
C ASP A 319 -22.38 40.67 27.85
N LEU A 320 -21.41 40.81 26.94
CA LEU A 320 -20.59 42.03 26.80
C LEU A 320 -21.43 43.24 26.37
N LYS A 321 -22.26 43.12 25.34
CA LYS A 321 -23.15 44.21 24.89
C LYS A 321 -24.15 44.62 25.98
N LYS A 322 -24.58 43.69 26.82
CA LYS A 322 -25.43 43.98 27.97
C LYS A 322 -24.67 44.78 29.02
N ALA A 323 -23.44 44.37 29.35
CA ALA A 323 -22.57 45.08 30.29
C ALA A 323 -22.22 46.50 29.79
N GLU A 324 -21.96 46.68 28.49
CA GLU A 324 -21.71 47.99 27.89
C GLU A 324 -22.93 48.92 28.01
N LYS A 325 -24.14 48.41 27.74
CA LYS A 325 -25.38 49.19 27.92
C LYS A 325 -25.64 49.55 29.37
N GLU A 326 -25.38 48.63 30.31
CA GLU A 326 -25.51 48.89 31.74
C GLU A 326 -24.50 49.96 32.20
N ARG A 327 -23.26 49.90 31.69
CA ARG A 327 -22.23 50.91 31.94
C ARG A 327 -22.61 52.28 31.37
N GLU A 328 -23.08 52.35 30.13
CA GLU A 328 -23.49 53.61 29.50
C GLU A 328 -24.69 54.23 30.24
N LYS A 329 -25.60 53.39 30.76
CA LYS A 329 -26.72 53.85 31.59
C LYS A 329 -26.22 54.41 32.93
N ALA A 330 -25.28 53.73 33.58
CA ALA A 330 -24.65 54.21 34.81
C ALA A 330 -23.89 55.53 34.59
N GLU A 331 -23.15 55.66 33.48
CA GLU A 331 -22.44 56.91 33.12
C GLU A 331 -23.43 58.08 32.88
N LYS A 332 -24.56 57.83 32.21
CA LYS A 332 -25.63 58.85 32.03
C LYS A 332 -26.27 59.25 33.36
N GLU A 333 -26.44 58.30 34.27
CA GLU A 333 -27.00 58.55 35.60
C GLU A 333 -26.03 59.38 36.46
N ILE A 334 -24.72 59.07 36.41
CA ILE A 334 -23.66 59.86 37.03
C ILE A 334 -23.64 61.29 36.47
N GLN A 335 -23.67 61.47 35.15
CA GLN A 335 -23.72 62.81 34.54
C GLN A 335 -24.97 63.60 34.93
N LYS A 336 -26.10 62.92 35.14
CA LYS A 336 -27.35 63.55 35.58
C LYS A 336 -27.21 64.03 37.03
N VAL A 337 -26.63 63.21 37.91
CA VAL A 337 -26.33 63.58 39.30
C VAL A 337 -25.33 64.74 39.35
N GLU A 338 -24.30 64.75 38.50
CA GLU A 338 -23.35 65.86 38.39
C GLU A 338 -24.02 67.16 37.93
N LYS A 339 -24.89 67.11 36.91
CA LYS A 339 -25.67 68.27 36.47
C LYS A 339 -26.66 68.77 37.52
N GLU A 340 -27.25 67.88 38.32
CA GLU A 340 -28.11 68.26 39.44
C GLU A 340 -27.30 68.91 40.57
N LYS A 341 -26.10 68.40 40.87
CA LYS A 341 -25.14 69.05 41.79
C LYS A 341 -24.69 70.41 41.29
N GLU A 342 -24.38 70.56 40.00
CA GLU A 342 -24.06 71.86 39.40
C GLU A 342 -25.23 72.83 39.46
N LYS A 343 -26.47 72.37 39.19
CA LYS A 343 -27.67 73.19 39.34
C LYS A 343 -27.90 73.61 40.79
N GLN A 344 -27.68 72.72 41.76
CA GLN A 344 -27.75 73.07 43.18
C GLN A 344 -26.67 74.07 43.59
N ALA A 345 -25.44 73.91 43.10
CA ALA A 345 -24.34 74.84 43.33
C ALA A 345 -24.60 76.21 42.67
N LEU A 346 -25.22 76.24 41.50
CA LEU A 346 -25.62 77.48 40.83
C LEU A 346 -26.78 78.18 41.57
N LYS A 347 -27.71 77.41 42.12
CA LYS A 347 -28.81 77.94 42.95
C LYS A 347 -28.29 78.54 44.26
N GLN A 348 -27.31 77.89 44.90
CA GLN A 348 -26.59 78.45 46.04
C GLN A 348 -25.82 79.74 45.69
N LYS A 349 -25.19 79.82 44.51
CA LYS A 349 -24.53 81.04 44.02
C LYS A 349 -25.51 82.19 43.68
N ILE A 350 -26.72 81.88 43.24
CA ILE A 350 -27.76 82.88 42.97
C ILE A 350 -28.34 83.43 44.28
N ASP A 351 -28.49 82.59 45.30
CA ASP A 351 -28.91 83.03 46.65
C ASP A 351 -27.83 83.87 47.36
N GLU A 352 -26.53 83.67 47.07
CA GLU A 352 -25.44 84.52 47.56
C GLU A 352 -25.38 85.91 46.87
N ASN A 353 -25.77 86.02 45.60
CA ASN A 353 -25.69 87.27 44.83
C ASN A 353 -26.89 88.23 45.02
N ALA A 354 -27.89 87.88 45.83
CA ALA A 354 -29.04 88.74 46.14
C ALA A 354 -28.78 89.77 47.27
N LYS A 355 -27.54 89.92 47.75
CA LYS A 355 -27.16 90.92 48.76
C LYS A 355 -26.09 91.88 48.26
N ILE A 356 -26.54 93.13 48.11
CA ILE A 356 -25.82 94.42 48.26
C ILE A 356 -25.36 95.13 46.96
N PRO A 357 -25.70 96.44 46.78
CA PRO A 357 -25.32 97.27 45.64
C PRO A 357 -24.16 98.25 45.92
N SER A 358 -23.54 98.76 44.84
CA SER A 358 -23.32 100.19 44.54
C SER A 358 -21.97 100.53 43.88
N ALA A 359 -22.08 101.41 42.88
CA ALA A 359 -21.23 102.59 42.64
C ALA A 359 -19.77 102.47 42.12
N THR A 360 -19.67 102.70 40.81
CA THR A 360 -18.87 103.75 40.12
C THR A 360 -17.32 103.81 40.14
N THR A 361 -16.84 104.05 38.91
CA THR A 361 -15.74 104.93 38.44
C THR A 361 -14.34 104.39 38.12
N LYS A 362 -14.01 104.67 36.85
CA LYS A 362 -12.79 105.32 36.29
C LYS A 362 -11.75 104.47 35.55
N ALA A 363 -11.52 104.97 34.34
CA ALA A 363 -10.56 104.61 33.30
C ALA A 363 -9.08 104.66 33.70
N ALA A 364 -8.28 103.83 33.02
CA ALA A 364 -6.94 104.19 32.53
C ALA A 364 -6.51 103.25 31.39
N SER A 365 -5.74 103.81 30.47
CA SER A 365 -5.33 103.33 29.14
C SER A 365 -4.10 102.41 29.11
N LYS A 366 -4.09 101.45 28.15
CA LYS A 366 -3.03 100.89 27.24
C LYS A 366 -1.52 100.97 27.64
N PRO A 367 -0.59 100.13 27.10
CA PRO A 367 -0.62 99.45 25.77
C PRO A 367 0.02 98.03 25.63
N VAL A 368 -0.28 97.40 24.48
CA VAL A 368 0.57 96.61 23.55
C VAL A 368 1.47 95.46 24.08
N ALA A 369 1.21 94.24 23.60
CA ALA A 369 2.21 93.35 22.98
C ALA A 369 1.52 92.20 22.20
N LYS A 370 1.82 92.08 20.89
CA LYS A 370 1.72 90.82 20.12
C LYS A 370 3.01 90.01 20.37
N PRO A 371 2.98 88.68 20.23
CA PRO A 371 3.55 88.12 19.00
C PRO A 371 2.74 86.96 18.39
N GLN A 372 3.21 86.61 17.21
CA GLN A 372 2.64 85.83 16.11
C GLN A 372 2.83 84.29 16.25
N PRO A 373 2.32 83.50 15.28
CA PRO A 373 2.10 82.05 15.37
C PRO A 373 3.28 81.20 14.87
N THR A 374 3.24 79.89 15.16
CA THR A 374 4.08 78.84 14.57
C THR A 374 3.24 77.55 14.52
N THR A 375 2.77 77.11 13.35
CA THR A 375 3.39 76.18 12.38
C THR A 375 3.41 74.70 12.79
N ASP A 376 2.72 73.91 11.96
CA ASP A 376 3.14 72.67 11.29
C ASP A 376 3.47 71.36 12.01
N ASN A 377 2.90 70.31 11.38
CA ASN A 377 3.39 68.96 11.12
C ASN A 377 3.51 67.93 12.25
N LYS A 378 2.60 66.94 12.22
CA LYS A 378 2.91 65.56 11.78
C LYS A 378 1.66 64.77 11.41
#